data_AF-A0AAJ6DNK5-F1
#
_entry.id   AF-A0AAJ6DNK5-F1
#
_cell.length_a   1.000
_cell.length_b   1.000
_cell.length_c   1.000
_cell.angle_alpha   90.00
_cell.angle_beta   90.00
_cell.angle_gamma   90.00
#
_symmetry.space_group_name_H-M   'P 1'
#
loop_
_entity.id
_entity.type
_entity.pdbx_description
1 polymer ?
#
loop_
_entity_poly.entity_id
_entity_poly.type
_entity_poly.pdbx_seq_one_letter_code
_entity_poly.pdbx_strand_id
1 'polypeptide(L)'
;MLEFKRERAFGRTYQVLSDGAPVARWSARAWKSGGDVELADEVFEFRSANWGRTFEMRSKGAVRAEAHRSGRRWSVTGYDGEYELARPSGLRGNRQLVQGTRVLGEFRRGGWGGGLTAELTDVPLPLQVFAGLVVLSLQHRQRAGAAAASSGG
;
A
#
# COMPACT_ATOMS: atom_id res chain seq x y z
N MET A 1 -7.91 5.58 -12.26
CA MET A 1 -7.31 4.25 -11.98
C MET A 1 -5.88 4.42 -11.49
N LEU A 2 -5.59 3.93 -10.29
CA LEU A 2 -4.25 3.88 -9.70
C LEU A 2 -3.57 2.54 -10.02
N GLU A 3 -2.29 2.56 -10.38
CA GLU A 3 -1.52 1.37 -10.72
C GLU A 3 -0.09 1.43 -10.17
N PHE A 4 0.35 0.36 -9.50
CA PHE A 4 1.71 0.17 -9.00
C PHE A 4 2.42 -0.84 -9.89
N LYS A 5 3.31 -0.36 -10.76
CA LYS A 5 4.16 -1.20 -11.63
C LYS A 5 5.55 -1.32 -11.07
N ARG A 6 6.10 -2.53 -11.08
CA ARG A 6 7.51 -2.72 -10.79
C ARG A 6 8.32 -2.27 -12.02
N GLU A 7 9.34 -1.44 -11.82
CA GLU A 7 10.13 -0.90 -12.94
C GLU A 7 10.98 -1.96 -13.65
N ARG A 8 11.45 -2.96 -12.88
CA ARG A 8 12.25 -4.09 -13.39
C ARG A 8 11.73 -5.37 -12.75
N ALA A 9 11.75 -6.50 -13.46
CA ALA A 9 11.18 -7.77 -12.98
C ALA A 9 11.66 -8.17 -11.56
N PHE A 10 12.94 -7.91 -11.25
CA PHE A 10 13.56 -8.19 -9.95
C PHE A 10 13.88 -6.93 -9.12
N GLY A 11 13.45 -5.75 -9.59
CA GLY A 11 13.68 -4.48 -8.92
C GLY A 11 12.84 -4.30 -7.67
N ARG A 12 13.30 -3.41 -6.78
CA ARG A 12 12.57 -2.97 -5.57
C ARG A 12 11.87 -1.62 -5.76
N THR A 13 11.95 -1.09 -6.97
CA THR A 13 11.35 0.20 -7.31
C THR A 13 10.04 0.00 -8.03
N TYR A 14 9.04 0.74 -7.58
CA TYR A 14 7.72 0.80 -8.18
C TYR A 14 7.46 2.19 -8.71
N GLN A 15 6.91 2.25 -9.92
CA GLN A 15 6.27 3.44 -10.45
C GLN A 15 4.78 3.36 -10.14
N VAL A 16 4.23 4.45 -9.62
CA VAL A 16 2.80 4.60 -9.37
C VAL A 16 2.24 5.49 -10.46
N LEU A 17 1.21 5.00 -11.13
CA LEU A 17 0.51 5.70 -12.18
C LEU A 17 -0.91 6.03 -11.71
N SER A 18 -1.41 7.22 -12.04
CA SER A 18 -2.83 7.57 -11.98
C SER A 18 -3.31 7.84 -13.40
N ASP A 19 -4.31 7.09 -13.85
CA ASP A 19 -4.90 7.21 -15.19
C ASP A 19 -3.85 7.14 -16.31
N GLY A 20 -2.85 6.28 -16.12
CA GLY A 20 -1.76 6.07 -17.06
C GLY A 20 -0.61 7.09 -16.96
N ALA A 21 -0.76 8.17 -16.19
CA ALA A 21 0.30 9.15 -15.96
C ALA A 21 1.11 8.81 -14.71
N PRO A 22 2.46 8.88 -14.73
CA PRO A 22 3.27 8.66 -13.54
C PRO A 22 3.02 9.77 -12.52
N VAL A 23 2.68 9.38 -11.30
CA VAL A 23 2.38 10.30 -10.19
C VAL A 23 3.31 10.12 -9.00
N ALA A 24 3.85 8.93 -8.80
CA ALA A 24 4.79 8.67 -7.72
C ALA A 24 5.84 7.61 -8.09
N ARG A 25 6.95 7.62 -7.36
CA ARG A 25 7.99 6.60 -7.42
C ARG A 25 8.27 6.11 -6.00
N TRP A 26 8.18 4.80 -5.79
CA TRP A 26 8.53 4.20 -4.51
C TRP A 26 9.79 3.34 -4.65
N SER A 27 10.83 3.70 -3.92
CA SER A 27 12.10 2.97 -3.84
C SER A 27 12.18 2.20 -2.53
N ALA A 28 11.81 0.91 -2.53
CA ALA A 28 11.85 0.10 -1.32
C ALA A 28 13.31 -0.22 -0.92
N ARG A 29 13.77 0.36 0.20
CA ARG A 29 15.13 0.14 0.75
C ARG A 29 15.28 -1.32 1.23
N ALA A 30 14.27 -1.83 1.94
CA ALA A 30 14.07 -3.26 2.16
C ALA A 30 12.58 -3.55 2.39
N TRP A 31 12.09 -4.68 1.89
CA TRP A 31 10.67 -5.10 2.00
C TRP A 31 10.12 -5.12 3.43
N LYS A 32 10.99 -5.18 4.44
CA LYS A 32 10.63 -5.21 5.86
C LYS A 32 10.65 -3.85 6.55
N SER A 33 11.30 -2.83 5.99
CA SER A 33 11.55 -1.54 6.67
C SER A 33 10.91 -0.33 6.01
N GLY A 34 10.52 -0.42 4.73
CA GLY A 34 9.90 0.69 3.99
C GLY A 34 10.79 1.22 2.86
N GLY A 35 10.68 2.51 2.55
CA GLY A 35 11.41 3.15 1.46
C GLY A 35 11.01 4.60 1.22
N ASP A 36 11.64 5.22 0.24
CA ASP A 36 11.36 6.61 -0.12
C ASP A 36 10.26 6.65 -1.19
N VAL A 37 9.30 7.54 -1.02
CA VAL A 37 8.19 7.78 -1.94
C VAL A 37 8.32 9.21 -2.45
N GLU A 38 8.68 9.36 -3.71
CA GLU A 38 8.63 10.62 -4.42
C GLU A 38 7.20 10.76 -4.97
N LEU A 39 6.44 11.75 -4.50
CA LEU A 39 5.07 12.01 -4.93
C LEU A 39 4.96 13.49 -5.30
N ALA A 40 4.74 13.76 -6.60
CA ALA A 40 4.88 15.10 -7.15
C ALA A 40 6.24 15.74 -6.74
N ASP A 41 6.22 16.92 -6.11
CA ASP A 41 7.41 17.65 -5.67
C ASP A 41 7.82 17.37 -4.22
N GLU A 42 7.19 16.38 -3.58
CA GLU A 42 7.42 16.06 -2.17
C GLU A 42 7.96 14.63 -2.01
N VAL A 43 9.00 14.51 -1.19
CA VAL A 43 9.58 13.22 -0.83
C VAL A 43 9.06 12.82 0.55
N PHE A 44 8.42 11.66 0.58
CA PHE A 44 7.94 11.04 1.80
C PHE A 44 8.81 9.83 2.16
N GLU A 45 9.00 9.61 3.46
CA GLU A 45 9.54 8.38 3.99
C GLU A 45 8.38 7.45 4.34
N PHE A 46 8.28 6.31 3.65
CA PHE A 46 7.37 5.23 4.02
C PHE A 46 8.07 4.26 4.96
N ARG A 47 7.51 4.02 6.14
CA ARG A 47 8.06 3.15 7.18
C ARG A 47 7.10 2.03 7.55
N SER A 48 7.67 0.89 7.92
CA SER A 48 6.95 -0.22 8.57
C SER A 48 7.50 -0.41 9.98
N ALA A 49 6.64 -0.40 10.99
CA ALA A 49 6.97 -0.66 12.38
C ALA A 49 6.19 -1.88 12.92
N ASN A 50 6.51 -2.30 14.15
CA ASN A 50 5.82 -3.39 14.85
C ASN A 50 5.65 -4.66 14.00
N TRP A 51 6.74 -5.08 13.33
CA TRP A 51 6.75 -6.25 12.44
C TRP A 51 5.74 -6.15 11.27
N GLY A 52 5.38 -4.94 10.86
CA GLY A 52 4.38 -4.71 9.81
C GLY A 52 2.95 -4.71 10.31
N ARG A 53 2.76 -4.35 11.57
CA ARG A 53 1.44 -4.02 12.15
C ARG A 53 1.14 -2.53 12.14
N THR A 54 2.14 -1.72 11.85
CA THR A 54 2.03 -0.27 11.71
C THR A 54 2.81 0.17 10.47
N PHE A 55 2.26 1.13 9.73
CA PHE A 55 2.91 1.81 8.63
C PHE A 55 2.74 3.31 8.79
N GLU A 56 3.73 4.07 8.38
CA GLU A 56 3.71 5.53 8.41
C GLU A 56 4.23 6.07 7.08
N MET A 57 3.65 7.17 6.62
CA MET A 57 4.18 7.99 5.55
C MET A 57 4.49 9.37 6.12
N ARG A 58 5.76 9.72 6.14
CA ARG A 58 6.27 10.92 6.81
C ARG A 58 6.83 11.90 5.81
N SER A 59 6.66 13.19 6.04
CA SER A 59 7.37 14.23 5.29
C SER A 59 7.93 15.24 6.28
N LYS A 60 9.19 15.64 6.05
CA LYS A 60 9.92 16.60 6.90
C LYS A 60 9.84 16.25 8.40
N GLY A 61 9.90 14.95 8.71
CA GLY A 61 9.84 14.41 10.07
C GLY A 61 8.42 14.20 10.65
N ALA A 62 7.38 14.82 10.07
CA ALA A 62 6.00 14.70 10.52
C ALA A 62 5.28 13.53 9.85
N VAL A 63 4.44 12.81 10.61
CA VAL A 63 3.56 11.77 10.05
C VAL A 63 2.41 12.46 9.30
N ARG A 64 2.25 12.10 8.02
CA ARG A 64 1.19 12.63 7.13
C ARG A 64 0.07 11.64 6.91
N ALA A 65 0.40 10.36 6.93
CA ALA A 65 -0.57 9.28 6.98
C ALA A 65 0.01 8.12 7.80
N GLU A 66 -0.86 7.39 8.47
CA GLU A 66 -0.51 6.20 9.24
C GLU A 66 -1.55 5.10 9.03
N ALA A 67 -1.11 3.86 9.16
CA ALA A 67 -1.97 2.71 9.12
C ALA A 67 -1.58 1.78 10.25
N HIS A 68 -2.56 1.34 11.05
CA HIS A 68 -2.29 0.45 12.16
C HIS A 68 -3.30 -0.69 12.19
N ARG A 69 -2.83 -1.84 12.68
CA ARG A 69 -3.66 -3.05 12.77
C ARG A 69 -4.28 -3.18 14.15
N SER A 70 -5.61 -3.08 14.21
CA SER A 70 -6.41 -3.42 15.39
C SER A 70 -7.15 -4.75 15.16
N GLY A 71 -6.70 -5.81 15.85
CA GLY A 71 -7.19 -7.17 15.64
C GLY A 71 -7.05 -7.65 14.18
N ARG A 72 -8.19 -7.80 13.49
CA ARG A 72 -8.25 -8.19 12.07
C ARG A 72 -8.39 -7.00 11.12
N ARG A 73 -8.70 -5.81 11.64
CA ARG A 73 -8.93 -4.58 10.88
C ARG A 73 -7.64 -3.79 10.72
N TRP A 74 -7.61 -2.99 9.66
CA TRP A 74 -6.52 -2.07 9.36
C TRP A 74 -7.13 -0.68 9.26
N SER A 75 -6.93 0.14 10.28
CA SER A 75 -7.31 1.56 10.23
C SER A 75 -6.21 2.32 9.52
N VAL A 76 -6.60 3.32 8.74
CA VAL A 76 -5.74 4.21 7.98
C VAL A 76 -6.18 5.63 8.30
N THR A 77 -5.28 6.47 8.80
CA THR A 77 -5.54 7.87 9.10
C THR A 77 -4.65 8.73 8.24
N GLY A 78 -5.19 9.78 7.63
CA GLY A 78 -4.37 10.74 6.90
C GLY A 78 -5.20 11.82 6.21
N TYR A 79 -4.59 12.99 6.03
CA TYR A 79 -5.06 14.18 5.32
C TYR A 79 -6.46 14.71 5.72
N ASP A 80 -7.50 13.96 5.44
CA ASP A 80 -8.91 14.33 5.48
C ASP A 80 -9.79 13.41 6.35
N GLY A 81 -9.23 12.33 6.91
CA GLY A 81 -9.96 11.54 7.91
C GLY A 81 -9.41 10.16 8.23
N GLU A 82 -10.32 9.32 8.74
CA GLU A 82 -10.08 7.91 9.05
C GLU A 82 -10.76 7.02 8.02
N TYR A 83 -10.04 5.97 7.62
CA TYR A 83 -10.38 5.00 6.60
C TYR A 83 -10.08 3.59 7.13
N GLU A 84 -10.67 2.58 6.51
CA GLU A 84 -10.39 1.19 6.80
C GLU A 84 -9.94 0.45 5.52
N LEU A 85 -8.86 -0.33 5.64
CA LEU A 85 -8.49 -1.36 4.66
C LEU A 85 -9.20 -2.68 4.98
N ALA A 86 -10.50 -2.72 4.67
CA ALA A 86 -11.36 -3.87 4.90
C ALA A 86 -10.93 -5.04 4.00
N ARG A 87 -11.05 -6.26 4.54
CA ARG A 87 -10.87 -7.49 3.76
C ARG A 87 -12.23 -8.14 3.57
N PRO A 88 -12.92 -7.91 2.45
CA PRO A 88 -14.24 -8.51 2.23
C PRO A 88 -14.15 -10.04 2.25
N SER A 89 -15.15 -10.67 2.86
CA SER A 89 -15.26 -12.14 2.91
C SER A 89 -15.40 -12.70 1.49
N GLY A 90 -14.67 -13.79 1.20
CA GLY A 90 -14.71 -14.45 -0.11
C GLY A 90 -13.70 -13.93 -1.16
N LEU A 91 -13.23 -12.69 -1.05
CA LEU A 91 -12.26 -12.09 -1.96
C LEU A 91 -10.82 -12.30 -1.45
N ARG A 92 -10.25 -13.48 -1.74
CA ARG A 92 -8.88 -13.83 -1.31
C ARG A 92 -7.85 -12.85 -1.89
N GLY A 93 -7.33 -11.98 -1.02
CA GLY A 93 -6.13 -11.18 -1.31
C GLY A 93 -6.42 -9.74 -1.74
N ASN A 94 -7.67 -9.40 -2.04
CA ASN A 94 -8.09 -8.04 -2.31
C ASN A 94 -8.41 -7.31 -1.00
N ARG A 95 -8.34 -5.99 -1.03
CA ARG A 95 -8.71 -5.13 0.09
C ARG A 95 -9.52 -3.95 -0.43
N GLN A 96 -10.57 -3.58 0.28
CA GLN A 96 -11.34 -2.38 -0.02
C GLN A 96 -10.86 -1.23 0.85
N LEU A 97 -10.87 -0.02 0.29
CA LEU A 97 -10.76 1.19 1.08
C LEU A 97 -12.17 1.65 1.42
N VAL A 98 -12.43 1.85 2.70
CA VAL A 98 -13.75 2.18 3.22
C VAL A 98 -13.62 3.43 4.09
N GLN A 99 -14.60 4.33 4.02
CA GLN A 99 -14.75 5.45 4.96
C GLN A 99 -16.13 5.34 5.60
N GLY A 100 -16.17 5.06 6.91
CA GLY A 100 -17.40 4.69 7.61
C GLY A 100 -18.03 3.43 7.00
N THR A 101 -19.20 3.57 6.37
CA THR A 101 -19.91 2.49 5.67
C THR A 101 -19.73 2.52 4.14
N ARG A 102 -19.11 3.58 3.60
CA ARG A 102 -18.96 3.78 2.16
C ARG A 102 -17.70 3.10 1.66
N VAL A 103 -17.84 2.21 0.67
CA VAL A 103 -16.70 1.66 -0.07
C VAL A 103 -16.23 2.71 -1.08
N LEU A 104 -14.98 3.17 -0.93
CA LEU A 104 -14.35 4.14 -1.83
C LEU A 104 -13.64 3.48 -3.00
N GLY A 105 -13.39 2.18 -2.90
CA GLY A 105 -12.84 1.38 -4.00
C GLY A 105 -12.15 0.11 -3.52
N GLU A 106 -11.53 -0.59 -4.46
CA GLU A 106 -10.90 -1.89 -4.22
C GLU A 106 -9.48 -1.95 -4.79
N PHE A 107 -8.54 -2.37 -3.95
CA PHE A 107 -7.20 -2.77 -4.35
C PHE A 107 -7.19 -4.21 -4.81
N ARG A 108 -6.80 -4.40 -6.07
CA ARG A 108 -6.67 -5.70 -6.74
C ARG A 108 -5.22 -5.95 -7.09
N ARG A 109 -4.85 -7.22 -7.21
CA ARG A 109 -3.52 -7.59 -7.70
C ARG A 109 -3.41 -7.17 -9.16
N GLY A 110 -2.37 -6.41 -9.48
CA GLY A 110 -2.11 -5.89 -10.83
C GLY A 110 -0.90 -6.55 -11.50
N GLY A 111 -1.01 -6.79 -12.81
CA GLY A 111 0.10 -7.09 -13.72
C GLY A 111 0.93 -8.36 -13.45
N TRP A 112 1.87 -8.62 -14.36
CA TRP A 112 2.91 -9.65 -14.21
C TRP A 112 4.02 -9.13 -13.27
N GLY A 113 4.46 -9.92 -12.29
CA GLY A 113 5.55 -9.53 -11.36
C GLY A 113 5.12 -8.95 -9.99
N GLY A 114 3.82 -8.88 -9.69
CA GLY A 114 3.33 -8.57 -8.34
C GLY A 114 3.16 -7.09 -8.04
N GLY A 115 2.46 -6.38 -8.94
CA GLY A 115 1.96 -5.03 -8.75
C GLY A 115 0.56 -4.99 -8.12
N LEU A 116 -0.04 -3.80 -8.13
CA LEU A 116 -1.33 -3.50 -7.52
C LEU A 116 -2.10 -2.54 -8.42
N THR A 117 -3.40 -2.71 -8.58
CA THR A 117 -4.29 -1.74 -9.23
C THR A 117 -5.42 -1.37 -8.29
N ALA A 118 -5.95 -0.16 -8.42
CA ALA A 118 -7.13 0.27 -7.71
C ALA A 118 -7.90 1.32 -8.50
N GLU A 119 -9.21 1.31 -8.33
CA GLU A 119 -10.08 2.43 -8.71
C GLU A 119 -10.63 2.98 -7.41
N LEU A 120 -10.17 4.17 -7.03
CA LEU A 120 -10.57 4.86 -5.81
C LEU A 120 -11.29 6.15 -6.19
N THR A 121 -12.42 6.42 -5.53
CA THR A 121 -13.23 7.61 -5.76
C THR A 121 -13.21 8.47 -4.50
N ASP A 122 -13.08 9.79 -4.66
CA ASP A 122 -13.09 10.77 -3.57
C ASP A 122 -12.01 10.54 -2.49
N VAL A 123 -10.81 10.13 -2.92
CA VAL A 123 -9.67 9.91 -2.01
C VAL A 123 -8.51 10.81 -2.48
N PRO A 124 -7.88 11.61 -1.60
CA PRO A 124 -6.71 12.39 -1.98
C PRO A 124 -5.57 11.50 -2.49
N LEU A 125 -4.92 11.88 -3.58
CA LEU A 125 -3.85 11.10 -4.21
C LEU A 125 -2.75 10.63 -3.23
N PRO A 126 -2.25 11.46 -2.29
CA PRO A 126 -1.26 10.97 -1.32
C PRO A 126 -1.77 9.82 -0.45
N LEU A 127 -3.05 9.84 -0.06
CA LEU A 127 -3.66 8.79 0.73
C LEU A 127 -3.89 7.53 -0.12
N GLN A 128 -4.28 7.68 -1.38
CA GLN A 128 -4.38 6.57 -2.32
C GLN A 128 -3.05 5.82 -2.46
N VAL A 129 -1.97 6.58 -2.66
CA VAL A 129 -0.60 6.05 -2.77
C VAL A 129 -0.21 5.34 -1.49
N PHE A 130 -0.39 5.97 -0.33
CA PHE A 130 -0.09 5.38 0.97
C PHE A 130 -0.83 4.05 1.19
N ALA A 131 -2.15 4.04 1.03
CA ALA A 131 -2.97 2.85 1.20
C ALA A 131 -2.53 1.73 0.24
N GLY A 132 -2.22 2.05 -1.01
CA GLY A 132 -1.69 1.09 -1.98
C GLY A 132 -0.34 0.47 -1.54
N LEU A 133 0.58 1.28 -1.01
CA LEU A 133 1.86 0.78 -0.47
C LEU A 133 1.67 -0.15 0.72
N VAL A 134 0.72 0.15 1.61
CA VAL A 134 0.33 -0.74 2.72
C VAL A 134 -0.18 -2.07 2.17
N VAL A 135 -1.13 -2.06 1.22
CA VAL A 135 -1.66 -3.29 0.63
C VAL A 135 -0.57 -4.11 -0.05
N LEU A 136 0.30 -3.48 -0.82
CA LEU A 136 1.42 -4.14 -1.51
C LEU A 136 2.39 -4.79 -0.51
N SER A 137 2.72 -4.09 0.57
CA SER A 137 3.56 -4.61 1.67
C SER A 137 2.94 -5.82 2.36
N LEU A 138 1.62 -5.80 2.57
CA LEU A 138 0.88 -6.92 3.15
C LEU A 138 0.81 -8.13 2.22
N GLN A 139 0.73 -7.92 0.91
CA GLN A 139 0.77 -9.02 -0.08
C GLN A 139 2.14 -9.69 -0.13
N HIS A 140 3.23 -8.92 -0.12
CA HIS A 140 4.59 -9.49 -0.11
C HIS A 140 4.85 -10.33 1.15
N ARG A 141 4.38 -9.88 2.31
CA ARG A 141 4.46 -10.67 3.56
C ARG A 141 3.71 -11.99 3.48
N GLN A 142 2.51 -12.00 2.91
CA GLN A 142 1.73 -13.24 2.73
C GLN A 142 2.46 -14.24 1.84
N ARG A 143 3.10 -13.78 0.76
CA ARG A 143 3.88 -14.64 -0.14
C ARG A 143 5.13 -15.21 0.53
N ALA A 144 5.87 -14.38 1.28
CA ALA A 144 7.05 -14.84 2.00
C ALA A 144 6.71 -15.90 3.07
N GLY A 145 5.60 -15.73 3.79
CA GLY A 145 5.13 -16.72 4.76
C GLY A 145 4.66 -18.02 4.11
N ALA A 146 3.97 -17.95 2.96
CA ALA A 146 3.55 -19.14 2.22
C ALA A 146 4.74 -19.93 1.63
N ALA A 147 5.75 -19.24 1.09
CA ALA A 147 6.95 -19.88 0.53
C ALA A 147 7.78 -20.60 1.61
N ALA A 148 7.91 -20.00 2.79
CA ALA A 148 8.61 -20.61 3.93
C ALA A 148 7.89 -21.88 4.44
N ALA A 149 6.56 -21.93 4.36
CA ALA A 149 5.78 -23.11 4.74
C ALA A 149 5.89 -24.24 3.71
N SER A 150 6.09 -23.93 2.42
CA SER A 150 6.25 -24.94 1.36
C SER A 150 7.66 -25.53 1.25
N SER A 151 8.68 -24.86 1.78
CA SER A 151 10.08 -25.33 1.75
C SER A 151 10.50 -26.12 3.00
N GLY A 152 9.59 -26.30 3.96
CA GLY A 152 9.83 -27.02 5.21
C GLY A 152 9.02 -28.31 5.35
N GLY A 153 8.56 -28.88 4.23
CA GLY A 153 7.83 -30.16 4.17
C GLY A 153 8.70 -31.28 3.64
#